data_AF-A0A2V5M558-F1
#
_entry.id   AF-A0A2V5M558-F1
#
_cell.length_a   1.000
_cell.length_b   1.000
_cell.length_c   1.000
_cell.angle_alpha   90.00
_cell.angle_beta   90.00
_cell.angle_gamma   90.00
#
_symmetry.space_group_name_H-M   'P 1'
#
loop_
_entity.id
_entity.type
_entity.pdbx_description
1 polymer ?
#
loop_
_entity_poly.entity_id
_entity_poly.type
_entity_poly.pdbx_seq_one_letter_code
_entity_poly.pdbx_strand_id
1 'polypeptide(L)'
;MIHQVLPRSCRSVRRGERLTGCADNCPDTGFTLIELILVVGIIIVLAGLVLSTVGYARKKGARARAETEIAALSAACENYKADNGIYPRTSVTDTFTAITNRTPPDPQPTSYDPSVTAYSFASFYLYAQLSGNPSGDRTTYTQQRYFQFKGNMLSPPDGTSTVTAIRDPFANSYGYSTAQAFYIDNPGANPNYGFNPTFDLWSTGGTSSVTDAAYENVWLKNW
;
A
#
# COMPACT_ATOMS: atom_id res chain seq x y z
N MET A 1 10.55 -23.21 66.18
CA MET A 1 11.87 -22.72 66.63
C MET A 1 11.93 -21.24 66.26
N ILE A 2 11.14 -20.35 66.88
CA ILE A 2 11.38 -19.58 68.12
C ILE A 2 12.86 -19.25 68.36
N HIS A 3 13.12 -17.96 68.61
CA HIS A 3 14.35 -17.23 68.99
C HIS A 3 14.85 -16.30 67.87
N GLN A 4 15.12 -15.01 68.09
CA GLN A 4 15.04 -14.19 69.29
C GLN A 4 15.24 -12.73 68.86
N VAL A 5 14.39 -11.83 69.34
CA VAL A 5 14.70 -10.40 69.40
C VAL A 5 15.69 -10.19 70.55
N LEU A 6 16.76 -9.43 70.35
CA LEU A 6 17.46 -8.75 71.45
C LEU A 6 17.73 -7.28 71.13
N PRO A 7 17.76 -6.41 72.17
CA PRO A 7 17.68 -4.97 72.03
C PRO A 7 19.01 -4.27 72.37
N ARG A 8 18.94 -2.93 72.33
CA ARG A 8 19.81 -1.92 72.95
C ARG A 8 20.94 -1.39 72.07
N SER A 9 20.86 -0.10 71.76
CA SER A 9 21.70 0.87 72.46
C SER A 9 21.19 2.27 72.18
N CYS A 10 20.56 2.86 73.19
CA CYS A 10 20.38 4.31 73.25
C CYS A 10 21.75 4.90 73.62
N ARG A 11 22.35 5.70 72.74
CA ARG A 11 23.47 6.58 73.11
C ARG A 11 23.10 8.00 72.70
N SER A 12 22.70 8.79 73.70
CA SER A 12 22.65 10.24 73.55
C SER A 12 24.08 10.80 73.55
N VAL A 13 24.40 11.66 72.59
CA VAL A 13 25.41 12.70 72.77
C VAL A 13 24.80 14.00 72.29
N ARG A 14 24.68 14.95 73.23
CA ARG A 14 24.38 16.36 72.97
C ARG A 14 25.64 17.04 72.45
N ARG A 15 25.44 18.09 71.65
CA ARG A 15 25.95 19.47 71.81
C ARG A 15 26.31 20.01 70.43
N GLY A 16 25.64 21.11 70.07
CA GLY A 16 25.78 21.73 68.77
C GLY A 16 27.12 22.43 68.60
N GLU A 17 27.46 22.68 67.35
CA GLU A 17 28.21 23.85 66.95
C GLU A 17 27.84 24.19 65.50
N ARG A 18 27.61 25.49 65.31
CA ARG A 18 27.19 26.14 64.08
C ARG A 18 28.45 26.28 63.21
N LEU A 19 28.51 25.63 62.05
CA LEU A 19 29.49 25.96 61.02
C LEU A 19 28.77 26.36 59.73
N THR A 20 28.73 27.68 59.60
CA THR A 20 28.47 28.47 58.42
C THR A 20 29.36 28.00 57.25
N GLY A 21 28.74 27.81 56.08
CA GLY A 21 29.31 28.15 54.77
C GLY A 21 30.38 27.23 54.18
N CYS A 22 29.96 26.43 53.20
CA CYS A 22 30.28 26.66 51.80
C CYS A 22 28.99 26.38 51.02
N ALA A 23 28.25 27.43 50.70
CA ALA A 23 27.28 27.33 49.62
C ALA A 23 28.11 27.13 48.36
N ASP A 24 28.09 25.91 47.82
CA ASP A 24 28.48 25.68 46.43
C ASP A 24 27.56 26.56 45.58
N ASN A 25 28.07 27.71 45.16
CA ASN A 25 27.49 28.50 44.09
C ASN A 25 27.64 27.70 42.80
N CYS A 26 26.85 26.65 42.64
CA CYS A 26 26.52 26.17 41.31
C CYS A 26 25.51 27.19 40.76
N PRO A 27 25.86 28.02 39.78
CA PRO A 27 24.89 28.91 39.17
C PRO A 27 23.78 28.03 38.57
N ASP A 28 22.57 28.14 39.11
CA ASP A 28 21.37 27.66 38.44
C ASP A 28 21.19 28.52 37.18
N THR A 29 21.76 28.05 36.07
CA THR A 29 21.55 28.63 34.75
C THR A 29 20.11 28.35 34.33
N GLY A 30 19.20 29.26 34.71
CA GLY A 30 17.83 29.27 34.22
C GLY A 30 17.78 29.61 32.74
N PHE A 31 16.99 28.86 31.98
CA PHE A 31 16.74 29.15 30.56
C PHE A 31 16.17 30.55 30.38
N THR A 32 16.71 31.29 29.42
CA THR A 32 16.15 32.60 29.07
C THR A 32 14.88 32.43 28.23
N LEU A 33 13.95 33.38 28.36
CA LEU A 33 12.72 33.38 27.56
C LEU A 33 13.02 33.45 26.05
N ILE A 34 14.12 34.14 25.69
CA ILE A 34 14.59 34.23 24.30
C ILE A 34 15.14 32.89 23.79
N GLU A 35 15.87 32.11 24.61
CA GLU A 35 16.31 30.77 24.22
C GLU A 35 15.14 29.85 23.93
N LEU A 36 14.11 29.88 24.78
CA LEU A 36 12.93 29.05 24.56
C LEU A 36 12.17 29.46 23.30
N ILE A 37 12.02 30.77 23.05
CA ILE A 37 11.35 31.29 21.85
C ILE A 37 12.12 30.93 20.57
N LEU A 38 13.45 31.03 20.59
CA LEU A 38 14.28 30.70 19.44
C LEU A 38 14.20 29.20 19.12
N VAL A 39 14.20 28.34 20.15
CA VAL A 39 14.10 26.88 19.97
C VAL A 39 12.75 26.51 19.35
N VAL A 40 11.63 26.98 19.90
CA VAL A 40 10.32 26.68 19.32
C VAL A 40 10.17 27.32 17.93
N GLY A 41 10.78 28.48 17.70
CA GLY A 41 10.85 29.12 16.39
C GLY A 41 11.53 28.23 15.35
N ILE A 42 12.69 27.67 15.66
CA ILE A 42 13.41 26.75 14.75
C ILE A 42 12.60 25.46 14.54
N ILE A 43 12.00 24.89 15.58
CA ILE A 43 11.18 23.67 15.47
C ILE A 43 9.99 23.91 14.53
N ILE A 44 9.31 25.06 14.63
CA ILE A 44 8.18 25.40 13.75
C ILE A 44 8.62 25.49 12.29
N VAL A 45 9.76 26.14 12.01
CA VAL A 45 10.29 26.25 10.65
C VAL A 45 10.65 24.88 10.08
N LEU A 46 11.37 24.05 10.86
CA LEU A 46 11.76 22.70 10.42
C LEU A 46 10.53 21.79 10.23
N ALA A 47 9.56 21.84 11.15
CA ALA A 47 8.32 21.07 11.05
C ALA A 47 7.53 21.45 9.79
N GLY A 48 7.45 22.74 9.45
CA GLY A 48 6.79 23.23 8.24
C GLY A 48 7.42 22.66 6.96
N LEU A 49 8.76 22.65 6.88
CA LEU A 49 9.49 22.06 5.74
C LEU A 49 9.25 20.56 5.62
N VAL A 50 9.31 19.81 6.74
CA VAL A 50 9.10 18.36 6.72
C VAL A 50 7.69 18.01 6.21
N LEU A 51 6.64 18.66 6.72
CA LEU A 51 5.26 18.37 6.32
C LEU A 51 5.02 18.56 4.81
N SER A 52 5.66 19.57 4.20
CA SER A 52 5.53 19.84 2.76
C SER A 52 6.10 18.72 1.87
N THR A 53 7.12 18.00 2.34
CA THR A 53 7.82 16.99 1.52
C THR A 53 7.20 15.58 1.60
N VAL A 54 6.44 15.30 2.66
CA VAL A 54 5.87 13.96 2.93
C VAL A 54 4.90 13.50 1.84
N GLY A 55 4.08 14.40 1.28
CA GLY A 55 3.11 14.04 0.25
C GLY A 55 3.76 13.47 -1.02
N TYR A 56 4.83 14.11 -1.48
CA TYR A 56 5.59 13.67 -2.66
C TYR A 56 6.29 12.33 -2.40
N ALA A 57 6.94 12.18 -1.24
CA ALA A 57 7.62 10.94 -0.85
C ALA A 57 6.64 9.75 -0.78
N ARG A 58 5.43 9.96 -0.24
CA ARG A 58 4.38 8.93 -0.18
C ARG A 58 3.92 8.50 -1.58
N LYS A 59 3.65 9.44 -2.48
CA LYS A 59 3.25 9.13 -3.86
C LYS A 59 4.34 8.37 -4.62
N LYS A 60 5.60 8.80 -4.48
CA LYS A 60 6.75 8.11 -5.08
C LYS A 60 6.92 6.70 -4.54
N GLY A 61 6.78 6.51 -3.22
CA GLY A 61 6.83 5.19 -2.59
C GLY A 61 5.68 4.28 -3.01
N ALA A 62 4.46 4.82 -3.12
CA ALA A 62 3.30 4.10 -3.63
C ALA A 62 3.49 3.63 -5.08
N ARG A 63 4.07 4.49 -5.94
CA ARG A 63 4.40 4.15 -7.32
C ARG A 63 5.41 2.99 -7.40
N ALA A 64 6.54 3.12 -6.71
CA ALA A 64 7.57 2.07 -6.68
C ALA A 64 7.00 0.74 -6.14
N ARG A 65 6.14 0.81 -5.12
CA ARG A 65 5.44 -0.36 -4.59
C ARG A 65 4.54 -1.00 -5.64
N ALA A 66 3.74 -0.21 -6.35
CA ALA A 66 2.84 -0.72 -7.37
C ALA A 66 3.60 -1.39 -8.53
N GLU A 67 4.75 -0.86 -8.93
CA GLU A 67 5.64 -1.48 -9.93
C GLU A 67 6.13 -2.86 -9.45
N THR A 68 6.56 -2.97 -8.19
CA THR A 68 6.98 -4.26 -7.61
C THR A 68 5.82 -5.25 -7.47
N GLU A 69 4.62 -4.78 -7.12
CA GLU A 69 3.43 -5.62 -7.01
C GLU A 69 2.98 -6.13 -8.38
N ILE A 70 2.99 -5.29 -9.43
CA ILE A 70 2.71 -5.69 -10.81
C ILE A 70 3.70 -6.75 -11.30
N ALA A 71 5.00 -6.57 -11.04
CA ALA A 71 6.01 -7.56 -11.41
C ALA A 71 5.79 -8.90 -10.70
N ALA A 72 5.47 -8.87 -9.40
CA ALA A 72 5.25 -10.07 -8.60
C ALA A 72 3.95 -10.81 -9.01
N LEU A 73 2.88 -10.07 -9.30
CA LEU A 73 1.64 -10.63 -9.84
C LEU A 73 1.86 -11.21 -11.24
N SER A 74 2.62 -10.54 -12.09
CA SER A 74 2.97 -11.05 -13.43
C SER A 74 3.72 -12.38 -13.34
N ALA A 75 4.70 -12.49 -12.44
CA ALA A 75 5.41 -13.76 -12.19
C ALA A 75 4.47 -14.86 -11.68
N ALA A 76 3.50 -14.52 -10.83
CA ALA A 76 2.49 -15.47 -10.36
C ALA A 76 1.56 -15.93 -11.50
N CYS A 77 1.19 -15.04 -12.43
CA CYS A 77 0.46 -15.39 -13.63
C CYS A 77 1.23 -16.37 -14.53
N GLU A 78 2.55 -16.21 -14.65
CA GLU A 78 3.39 -17.18 -15.38
C GLU A 78 3.38 -18.56 -14.71
N ASN A 79 3.50 -18.63 -13.38
CA ASN A 79 3.39 -19.89 -12.65
C ASN A 79 2.00 -20.52 -12.80
N TYR A 80 0.94 -19.71 -12.74
CA TYR A 80 -0.43 -20.18 -12.99
C TYR A 80 -0.55 -20.79 -14.40
N LYS A 81 -0.01 -20.12 -15.42
CA LYS A 81 -0.03 -20.63 -16.80
C LYS A 81 0.80 -21.90 -16.95
N ALA A 82 1.94 -22.01 -16.27
CA ALA A 82 2.77 -23.22 -16.33
C ALA A 82 1.98 -24.47 -15.93
N ASP A 83 1.09 -24.35 -14.95
CA ASP A 83 0.29 -25.46 -14.45
C ASP A 83 -1.06 -25.63 -15.17
N ASN A 84 -1.68 -24.54 -15.62
CA ASN A 84 -3.04 -24.55 -16.22
C ASN A 84 -3.06 -24.42 -17.75
N GLY A 85 -1.91 -24.16 -18.38
CA GLY A 85 -1.74 -23.96 -19.82
C GLY A 85 -2.21 -22.61 -20.35
N ILE A 86 -2.94 -21.82 -19.54
CA ILE A 86 -3.51 -20.53 -19.94
C ILE A 86 -3.45 -19.53 -18.78
N TYR A 87 -3.38 -18.23 -19.10
CA TYR A 87 -3.51 -17.18 -18.09
C TYR A 87 -4.93 -17.15 -17.51
N PRO A 88 -5.11 -16.65 -16.27
CA PRO A 88 -6.44 -16.48 -15.69
C PRO A 88 -7.35 -15.69 -16.64
N ARG A 89 -8.40 -16.29 -17.18
CA ARG A 89 -9.31 -15.62 -18.11
C ARG A 89 -10.78 -15.96 -17.86
N THR A 90 -11.64 -14.98 -18.10
CA THR A 90 -13.10 -15.07 -18.04
C THR A 90 -13.71 -14.13 -19.06
N SER A 91 -15.01 -14.23 -19.32
CA SER A 91 -15.73 -13.35 -20.26
C SER A 91 -15.54 -11.86 -19.95
N VAL A 92 -15.42 -11.51 -18.66
CA VAL A 92 -15.14 -10.14 -18.23
C VAL A 92 -13.72 -9.71 -18.62
N THR A 93 -12.69 -10.51 -18.35
CA THR A 93 -11.30 -10.14 -18.66
C THR A 93 -11.02 -10.17 -20.16
N ASP A 94 -11.73 -11.02 -20.90
CA ASP A 94 -11.66 -11.17 -22.35
C ASP A 94 -12.28 -9.97 -23.09
N THR A 95 -13.10 -9.15 -22.42
CA THR A 95 -13.77 -7.97 -23.00
C THR A 95 -13.35 -6.64 -22.39
N PHE A 96 -12.89 -6.65 -21.15
CA PHE A 96 -12.37 -5.48 -20.46
C PHE A 96 -11.06 -5.04 -21.09
N THR A 97 -10.92 -3.76 -21.42
CA THR A 97 -9.67 -3.19 -21.94
C THR A 97 -9.33 -1.93 -21.17
N ALA A 98 -8.03 -1.67 -21.01
CA ALA A 98 -7.57 -0.43 -20.40
C ALA A 98 -7.96 0.77 -21.28
N ILE A 99 -7.95 0.57 -22.61
CA ILE A 99 -8.20 1.58 -23.64
C ILE A 99 -9.02 0.97 -24.77
N THR A 100 -10.25 1.46 -24.99
CA THR A 100 -11.07 1.05 -26.16
C THR A 100 -10.81 2.04 -27.29
N ASN A 101 -10.68 1.54 -28.51
CA ASN A 101 -10.33 2.31 -29.72
C ASN A 101 -8.84 2.64 -29.81
N ARG A 102 -8.03 1.67 -30.21
CA ARG A 102 -6.69 1.88 -30.78
C ARG A 102 -6.71 2.63 -32.13
N THR A 103 -7.85 3.20 -32.53
CA THR A 103 -8.02 3.92 -33.79
C THR A 103 -7.34 5.29 -33.67
N PRO A 104 -6.35 5.62 -34.53
CA PRO A 104 -5.75 6.95 -34.56
C PRO A 104 -6.81 8.04 -34.74
N PRO A 105 -6.67 9.23 -34.12
CA PRO A 105 -5.39 9.81 -33.70
C PRO A 105 -5.08 9.74 -32.20
N ASP A 106 -5.99 9.29 -31.33
CA ASP A 106 -5.69 9.18 -29.90
C ASP A 106 -6.60 8.15 -29.23
N PRO A 107 -6.08 7.00 -28.78
CA PRO A 107 -6.90 5.97 -28.17
C PRO A 107 -7.34 6.42 -26.78
N GLN A 108 -8.65 6.62 -26.57
CA GLN A 108 -9.15 7.09 -25.29
C GLN A 108 -9.30 5.90 -24.30
N PRO A 109 -8.76 6.00 -23.07
CA PRO A 109 -9.02 5.03 -22.04
C PRO A 109 -10.51 5.03 -21.75
N THR A 110 -11.13 3.88 -21.76
CA THR A 110 -12.48 3.70 -21.22
C THR A 110 -12.47 3.19 -19.81
N SER A 111 -11.33 2.67 -19.36
CA SER A 111 -11.14 2.10 -18.05
C SER A 111 -10.23 3.01 -17.23
N TYR A 112 -10.62 4.27 -17.02
CA TYR A 112 -9.89 5.25 -16.22
C TYR A 112 -10.44 5.43 -14.80
N ASP A 113 -11.67 4.96 -14.59
CA ASP A 113 -12.35 5.04 -13.31
C ASP A 113 -12.24 3.66 -12.62
N PRO A 114 -11.36 3.50 -11.62
CA PRO A 114 -11.19 2.23 -10.92
C PRO A 114 -12.40 1.85 -10.04
N SER A 115 -13.42 2.72 -9.95
CA SER A 115 -14.68 2.43 -9.26
C SER A 115 -15.68 1.66 -10.12
N VAL A 116 -15.48 1.57 -11.45
CA VAL A 116 -16.39 0.78 -12.29
C VAL A 116 -16.30 -0.70 -11.94
N THR A 117 -17.43 -1.40 -11.99
CA THR A 117 -17.55 -2.80 -11.55
C THR A 117 -16.63 -3.75 -12.32
N ALA A 118 -16.30 -3.45 -13.58
CA ALA A 118 -15.38 -4.26 -14.37
C ALA A 118 -13.98 -4.37 -13.72
N TYR A 119 -13.48 -3.31 -13.07
CA TYR A 119 -12.23 -3.37 -12.32
C TYR A 119 -12.31 -4.35 -11.16
N SER A 120 -13.31 -4.21 -10.29
CA SER A 120 -13.45 -5.08 -9.13
C SER A 120 -13.68 -6.53 -9.54
N PHE A 121 -14.50 -6.80 -10.58
CA PHE A 121 -14.70 -8.15 -11.10
C PHE A 121 -13.43 -8.78 -11.67
N ALA A 122 -12.73 -8.09 -12.56
CA ALA A 122 -11.50 -8.61 -13.16
C ALA A 122 -10.40 -8.81 -12.11
N SER A 123 -10.26 -7.86 -11.19
CA SER A 123 -9.30 -7.91 -10.08
C SER A 123 -9.62 -9.04 -9.10
N PHE A 124 -10.89 -9.21 -8.75
CA PHE A 124 -11.35 -10.33 -7.90
C PHE A 124 -11.10 -11.67 -8.57
N TYR A 125 -11.38 -11.78 -9.87
CA TYR A 125 -11.13 -13.01 -10.61
C TYR A 125 -9.64 -13.38 -10.59
N LEU A 126 -8.75 -12.41 -10.83
CA LEU A 126 -7.31 -12.61 -10.71
C LEU A 126 -6.91 -13.03 -9.28
N TYR A 127 -7.46 -12.37 -8.25
CA TYR A 127 -7.25 -12.76 -6.86
C TYR A 127 -7.65 -14.21 -6.62
N ALA A 128 -8.84 -14.61 -7.07
CA ALA A 128 -9.37 -15.95 -6.86
C ALA A 128 -8.44 -17.02 -7.43
N GLN A 129 -8.00 -16.84 -8.68
CA GLN A 129 -7.12 -17.78 -9.37
C GLN A 129 -5.71 -17.84 -8.75
N LEU A 130 -5.12 -16.69 -8.42
CA LEU A 130 -3.74 -16.67 -7.88
C LEU A 130 -3.67 -17.04 -6.40
N SER A 131 -4.66 -16.68 -5.61
CA SER A 131 -4.70 -16.99 -4.18
C SER A 131 -5.14 -18.42 -3.90
N GLY A 132 -5.84 -19.04 -4.84
CA GLY A 132 -6.52 -20.32 -4.65
C GLY A 132 -7.82 -20.22 -3.85
N ASN A 133 -8.45 -19.04 -3.82
CA ASN A 133 -9.66 -18.74 -3.04
C ASN A 133 -10.77 -18.14 -3.92
N PRO A 134 -11.61 -18.98 -4.54
CA PRO A 134 -12.70 -18.50 -5.39
C PRO A 134 -13.85 -17.84 -4.61
N SER A 135 -13.98 -18.11 -3.31
CA SER A 135 -15.07 -17.59 -2.48
C SER A 135 -14.82 -16.15 -2.01
N GLY A 136 -13.58 -15.67 -2.10
CA GLY A 136 -13.21 -14.36 -1.57
C GLY A 136 -13.16 -14.32 -0.05
N ASP A 137 -13.34 -15.45 0.65
CA ASP A 137 -13.12 -15.45 2.09
C ASP A 137 -11.63 -15.21 2.41
N ARG A 138 -11.30 -15.01 3.68
CA ARG A 138 -9.91 -14.72 4.10
C ARG A 138 -9.25 -15.90 4.80
N THR A 139 -9.88 -17.07 4.73
CA THR A 139 -9.55 -18.20 5.61
C THR A 139 -9.41 -19.52 4.86
N THR A 140 -10.14 -19.69 3.75
CA THR A 140 -10.32 -20.99 3.10
C THR A 140 -9.74 -20.96 1.70
N TYR A 141 -8.62 -21.64 1.51
CA TYR A 141 -7.97 -21.80 0.22
C TYR A 141 -8.24 -23.21 -0.30
N THR A 142 -9.06 -23.32 -1.34
CA THR A 142 -9.54 -24.60 -1.87
C THR A 142 -8.82 -25.04 -3.16
N GLN A 143 -8.02 -24.14 -3.75
CA GLN A 143 -7.28 -24.37 -4.99
C GLN A 143 -5.78 -24.14 -4.78
N GLN A 144 -4.99 -24.50 -5.79
CA GLN A 144 -3.55 -24.27 -5.80
C GLN A 144 -3.23 -22.77 -5.68
N ARG A 145 -2.16 -22.46 -4.94
CA ARG A 145 -1.77 -21.09 -4.59
C ARG A 145 -0.53 -20.70 -5.37
N TYR A 146 -0.63 -19.62 -6.15
CA TYR A 146 0.47 -19.07 -6.95
C TYR A 146 1.00 -17.76 -6.36
N PHE A 147 0.21 -17.09 -5.53
CA PHE A 147 0.57 -15.83 -4.88
C PHE A 147 -0.01 -15.71 -3.48
N GLN A 148 0.78 -15.14 -2.55
CA GLN A 148 0.31 -14.81 -1.21
C GLN A 148 0.05 -13.30 -1.09
N PHE A 149 -1.22 -12.93 -1.06
CA PHE A 149 -1.64 -11.54 -0.88
C PHE A 149 -1.47 -11.08 0.57
N LYS A 150 -0.97 -9.86 0.74
CA LYS A 150 -0.93 -9.18 2.04
C LYS A 150 -2.31 -8.57 2.32
N GLY A 151 -2.69 -8.44 3.59
CA GLY A 151 -4.00 -7.89 3.96
C GLY A 151 -4.27 -6.49 3.39
N ASN A 152 -3.23 -5.65 3.27
CA ASN A 152 -3.32 -4.30 2.71
C ASN A 152 -3.35 -4.25 1.16
N MET A 153 -3.21 -5.39 0.49
CA MET A 153 -3.37 -5.56 -0.96
C MET A 153 -4.79 -6.03 -1.30
N LEU A 154 -5.69 -6.14 -0.33
CA LEU A 154 -7.04 -6.67 -0.52
C LEU A 154 -8.07 -5.60 -0.18
N SER A 155 -9.12 -5.52 -1.00
CA SER A 155 -10.29 -4.69 -0.73
C SER A 155 -11.43 -5.56 -0.19
N PRO A 156 -12.18 -5.13 0.84
CA PRO A 156 -11.90 -3.99 1.71
C PRO A 156 -10.65 -4.25 2.60
N PRO A 157 -9.92 -3.21 3.02
CA PRO A 157 -8.67 -3.37 3.78
C PRO A 157 -8.88 -3.76 5.25
N ASP A 158 -10.12 -3.74 5.73
CA ASP A 158 -10.51 -4.01 7.12
C ASP A 158 -10.25 -5.46 7.57
N GLY A 159 -10.13 -6.39 6.63
CA GLY A 159 -9.89 -7.80 6.93
C GLY A 159 -11.13 -8.56 7.41
N THR A 160 -12.29 -7.91 7.49
CA THR A 160 -13.50 -8.50 8.10
C THR A 160 -14.50 -8.99 7.07
N SER A 161 -14.47 -8.41 5.86
CA SER A 161 -15.37 -8.79 4.77
C SER A 161 -14.66 -9.64 3.72
N THR A 162 -15.46 -10.26 2.85
CA THR A 162 -14.94 -10.97 1.67
C THR A 162 -14.16 -10.02 0.78
N VAL A 163 -13.09 -10.56 0.19
CA VAL A 163 -12.26 -9.88 -0.78
C VAL A 163 -13.09 -9.60 -2.03
N THR A 164 -13.05 -8.35 -2.49
CA THR A 164 -13.76 -7.88 -3.68
C THR A 164 -12.82 -7.41 -4.79
N ALA A 165 -11.53 -7.21 -4.50
CA ALA A 165 -10.51 -6.85 -5.47
C ALA A 165 -9.11 -6.94 -4.86
N ILE A 166 -8.10 -7.03 -5.73
CA ILE A 166 -6.70 -6.71 -5.40
C ILE A 166 -6.56 -5.18 -5.43
N ARG A 167 -6.12 -4.63 -4.31
CA ARG A 167 -5.97 -3.21 -4.08
C ARG A 167 -4.55 -2.75 -4.35
N ASP A 168 -4.43 -1.66 -5.08
CA ASP A 168 -3.17 -0.97 -5.32
C ASP A 168 -2.77 -0.04 -4.14
N PRO A 169 -1.52 0.46 -4.11
CA PRO A 169 -1.05 1.39 -3.09
C PRO A 169 -1.80 2.74 -3.06
N PHE A 170 -2.57 3.04 -4.10
CA PHE A 170 -3.35 4.27 -4.25
C PHE A 170 -4.82 4.10 -3.88
N ALA A 171 -5.15 2.99 -3.22
CA ALA A 171 -6.48 2.69 -2.71
C ALA A 171 -7.53 2.23 -3.73
N ASN A 172 -7.10 2.00 -4.97
CA ASN A 172 -7.91 1.59 -6.10
C ASN A 172 -7.73 0.10 -6.40
N SER A 173 -8.58 -0.47 -7.24
CA SER A 173 -8.42 -1.86 -7.70
C SER A 173 -7.41 -1.92 -8.85
N TYR A 174 -6.59 -2.97 -8.92
CA TYR A 174 -5.81 -3.26 -10.12
C TYR A 174 -6.73 -3.62 -11.30
N GLY A 175 -6.44 -3.09 -12.48
CA GLY A 175 -7.04 -3.51 -13.73
C GLY A 175 -6.33 -4.73 -14.29
N TYR A 176 -7.10 -5.70 -14.79
CA TYR A 176 -6.58 -6.94 -15.37
C TYR A 176 -7.39 -7.32 -16.61
N SER A 177 -6.73 -7.54 -17.74
CA SER A 177 -7.37 -7.84 -19.02
C SER A 177 -6.64 -8.96 -19.76
N THR A 178 -7.41 -9.77 -20.47
CA THR A 178 -6.94 -10.79 -21.42
C THR A 178 -7.50 -10.54 -22.81
N ALA A 179 -8.03 -9.34 -23.09
CA ALA A 179 -8.76 -9.05 -24.32
C ALA A 179 -7.93 -9.28 -25.59
N GLN A 180 -6.64 -8.94 -25.57
CA GLN A 180 -5.76 -9.20 -26.71
C GLN A 180 -5.50 -10.70 -26.90
N ALA A 181 -5.24 -11.44 -25.83
CA ALA A 181 -5.07 -12.90 -25.91
C ALA A 181 -6.35 -13.57 -26.42
N PHE A 182 -7.51 -13.13 -25.93
CA PHE A 182 -8.82 -13.57 -26.40
C PHE A 182 -8.99 -13.37 -27.90
N TYR A 183 -8.67 -12.17 -28.39
CA TYR A 183 -8.76 -11.82 -29.81
C TYR A 183 -7.83 -12.67 -30.68
N ILE A 184 -6.59 -12.93 -30.21
CA ILE A 184 -5.63 -13.79 -30.92
C ILE A 184 -6.18 -15.22 -31.05
N ASP A 185 -6.78 -15.75 -29.98
CA ASP A 185 -7.38 -17.09 -29.99
C ASP A 185 -8.68 -17.15 -30.81
N ASN A 186 -9.40 -16.04 -30.95
CA ASN A 186 -10.72 -15.96 -31.56
C ASN A 186 -10.79 -14.79 -32.56
N PRO A 187 -10.11 -14.88 -33.71
CA PRO A 187 -10.09 -13.81 -34.69
C PRO A 187 -11.51 -13.54 -35.20
N GLY A 188 -12.04 -12.36 -34.88
CA GLY A 188 -13.42 -11.94 -35.21
C GLY A 188 -14.37 -11.87 -34.02
N ALA A 189 -13.98 -12.38 -32.86
CA ALA A 189 -14.68 -12.15 -31.60
C ALA A 189 -14.06 -10.94 -30.89
N ASN A 190 -14.89 -9.95 -30.57
CA ASN A 190 -14.57 -8.72 -29.83
C ASN A 190 -13.73 -7.65 -30.60
N PRO A 191 -14.23 -6.42 -30.79
CA PRO A 191 -13.45 -5.32 -31.37
C PRO A 191 -12.47 -4.66 -30.39
N ASN A 192 -12.48 -5.04 -29.11
CA ASN A 192 -11.61 -4.46 -28.09
C ASN A 192 -10.23 -5.13 -28.12
N TYR A 193 -9.19 -4.33 -28.26
CA TYR A 193 -7.79 -4.77 -28.30
C TYR A 193 -7.10 -4.44 -26.99
N GLY A 194 -6.36 -5.40 -26.44
CA GLY A 194 -5.41 -5.15 -25.36
C GLY A 194 -4.05 -4.73 -25.89
N PHE A 195 -3.07 -4.59 -25.00
CA PHE A 195 -1.72 -4.13 -25.36
C PHE A 195 -0.75 -5.29 -25.50
N ASN A 196 -0.76 -6.22 -24.55
CA ASN A 196 0.09 -7.39 -24.54
C ASN A 196 -0.63 -8.61 -25.15
N PRO A 197 0.07 -9.48 -25.90
CA PRO A 197 -0.51 -10.69 -26.46
C PRO A 197 -0.94 -11.72 -25.40
N THR A 198 -0.54 -11.53 -24.14
CA THR A 198 -0.78 -12.45 -23.02
C THR A 198 -1.85 -11.91 -22.07
N PHE A 199 -1.55 -10.84 -21.35
CA PHE A 199 -2.47 -10.15 -20.46
C PHE A 199 -1.97 -8.73 -20.17
N ASP A 200 -2.90 -7.83 -19.89
CA ASP A 200 -2.63 -6.49 -19.41
C ASP A 200 -2.91 -6.43 -17.90
N LEU A 201 -1.99 -5.85 -17.14
CA LEU A 201 -2.13 -5.61 -15.70
C LEU A 201 -1.69 -4.18 -15.42
N TRP A 202 -2.56 -3.39 -14.77
CA TRP A 202 -2.25 -1.99 -14.49
C TRP A 202 -2.89 -1.43 -13.21
N SER A 203 -2.30 -0.36 -12.71
CA SER A 203 -2.85 0.55 -11.70
C SER A 203 -3.04 1.93 -12.31
N THR A 204 -4.10 2.62 -11.93
CA THR A 204 -4.38 3.99 -12.38
C THR A 204 -3.46 5.03 -11.73
N GLY A 205 -2.53 4.63 -10.85
CA GLY A 205 -1.61 5.56 -10.18
C GLY A 205 -2.32 6.58 -9.28
N GLY A 206 -3.54 6.25 -8.81
CA GLY A 206 -4.37 7.12 -8.00
C GLY A 206 -5.21 8.13 -8.78
N THR A 207 -5.26 8.07 -10.12
CA THR A 207 -6.23 8.85 -10.89
C THR A 207 -7.58 8.13 -10.97
N SER A 208 -8.65 8.93 -10.97
CA SER A 208 -10.03 8.50 -11.17
C SER A 208 -10.79 9.42 -12.12
N SER A 209 -10.11 10.32 -12.85
CA SER A 209 -10.74 11.33 -13.73
C SER A 209 -10.07 11.41 -15.11
N VAL A 210 -10.89 11.61 -16.15
CA VAL A 210 -10.54 11.72 -17.59
C VAL A 210 -9.96 13.08 -18.01
N THR A 211 -10.07 14.12 -17.19
CA THR A 211 -9.78 15.49 -17.65
C THR A 211 -8.30 15.77 -17.88
N ASP A 212 -7.39 14.91 -17.41
CA ASP A 212 -5.95 15.05 -17.63
C ASP A 212 -5.52 14.25 -18.85
N ALA A 213 -5.26 14.91 -19.99
CA ALA A 213 -4.70 14.28 -21.20
C ALA A 213 -3.35 13.52 -20.99
N ALA A 214 -2.81 13.53 -19.79
CA ALA A 214 -1.62 12.79 -19.37
C ALA A 214 -1.92 11.54 -18.51
N TYR A 215 -3.18 11.09 -18.40
CA TYR A 215 -3.56 9.98 -17.52
C TYR A 215 -2.73 8.70 -17.76
N GLU A 216 -2.38 8.37 -19.00
CA GLU A 216 -1.59 7.15 -19.29
C GLU A 216 -0.16 7.24 -18.77
N ASN A 217 0.39 8.46 -18.69
CA ASN A 217 1.74 8.70 -18.18
C ASN A 217 1.83 8.53 -16.66
N VAL A 218 0.67 8.53 -15.99
CA VAL A 218 0.55 8.28 -14.54
C VAL A 218 0.33 6.79 -14.25
N TRP A 219 -0.24 6.05 -15.19
CA TRP A 219 -0.54 4.64 -15.01
C TRP A 219 0.73 3.81 -14.88
N LEU A 220 0.60 2.74 -14.10
CA LEU A 220 1.64 1.75 -13.86
C LEU A 220 1.14 0.47 -14.49
N LYS A 221 1.89 -0.06 -15.45
CA LYS A 221 1.41 -1.07 -16.40
C LYS A 221 2.52 -2.04 -16.79
N ASN A 222 2.13 -3.19 -17.33
CA ASN A 222 3.04 -4.23 -17.82
C ASN A 222 3.25 -4.21 -19.35
N TRP A 223 2.85 -3.14 -20.04
CA TRP A 223 3.05 -2.92 -21.48
C TRP A 223 3.75 -1.58 -21.77
#